data_AF-A0A558FP72-F1
#
_entry.id   AF-A0A558FP72-F1
#
_cell.length_a   1.000
_cell.length_b   1.000
_cell.length_c   1.000
_cell.angle_alpha   90.00
_cell.angle_beta   90.00
_cell.angle_gamma   90.00
#
_symmetry.space_group_name_H-M   'P 1'
#
loop_
_entity.id
_entity.type
_entity.pdbx_description
1 polymer ?
#
loop_
_entity_poly.entity_id
_entity_poly.type
_entity_poly.pdbx_seq_one_letter_code
_entity_poly.pdbx_strand_id
1 'polypeptide(L)'
;MAYANQDSFDLTKFIKRESQLFVVMGVFAAIAIYISQTPSFENSTVFNFGPIGFVSSLILTIHIFILILLKLRSEFEEFSKLRGPRRMRDDPGVVVFLLCFLLLLVSLVGIVIQQQSVILMAASFIPNAVVLYILAVAAIFIEENLSFGQRGLMGVYTIIGSVLSAVVFWLHDLMFSDYTAVPPTELSYSDPLQIPMNIAAQVTALTFFILLGSVILSTCYGLSLSIIRRIN
;
A
#
# COMPACT_ATOMS: atom_id res chain seq x y z
N MET A 1 -23.25 30.77 37.57
CA MET A 1 -23.16 30.13 36.25
C MET A 1 -21.71 29.71 36.06
N ALA A 2 -21.41 28.43 36.26
CA ALA A 2 -20.08 27.89 36.02
C ALA A 2 -19.90 27.77 34.51
N TYR A 3 -19.02 28.59 33.93
CA TYR A 3 -18.53 28.34 32.58
C TYR A 3 -17.77 27.02 32.64
N ALA A 4 -18.27 26.01 31.92
CA ALA A 4 -17.54 24.79 31.67
C ALA A 4 -16.16 25.21 31.13
N ASN A 5 -15.09 24.81 31.82
CA ASN A 5 -13.73 24.86 31.30
C ASN A 5 -13.75 24.08 29.98
N GLN A 6 -13.84 24.81 28.86
CA GLN A 6 -13.41 24.27 27.58
C GLN A 6 -11.90 24.09 27.74
N ASP A 7 -11.47 22.85 28.04
CA ASP A 7 -10.07 22.47 27.99
C ASP A 7 -9.51 22.90 26.63
N SER A 8 -8.72 23.97 26.64
CA SER A 8 -8.01 24.45 25.46
C SER A 8 -7.09 23.33 24.99
N PHE A 9 -7.13 23.04 23.68
CA PHE A 9 -6.31 21.99 23.09
C PHE A 9 -4.81 22.26 23.36
N ASP A 10 -4.14 21.36 24.07
CA ASP A 10 -2.70 21.44 24.30
C ASP A 10 -1.95 20.58 23.28
N LEU A 11 -1.33 21.25 22.30
CA LEU A 11 -0.51 20.62 21.27
C LEU A 11 0.63 19.78 21.85
N THR A 12 1.25 20.23 22.93
CA THR A 12 2.37 19.52 23.56
C THR A 12 1.89 18.19 24.15
N LYS A 13 0.73 18.21 24.81
CA LYS A 13 0.08 17.02 25.35
C LYS A 13 -0.33 16.05 24.24
N PHE A 14 -0.87 16.57 23.13
CA PHE A 14 -1.20 15.78 21.94
C PHE A 14 0.05 15.10 21.35
N ILE A 15 1.12 15.86 21.09
CA ILE A 15 2.37 15.31 20.54
C ILE A 15 2.96 14.26 21.48
N LYS A 16 2.94 14.51 22.80
CA LYS A 16 3.46 13.56 23.79
C LYS A 16 2.65 12.25 23.77
N ARG A 17 1.33 12.34 23.71
CA ARG A 17 0.42 11.17 23.68
C ARG A 17 0.57 10.37 22.39
N GLU A 18 0.71 11.05 21.26
CA GLU A 18 0.79 10.43 19.93
C GLU A 18 2.22 10.27 19.40
N SER A 19 3.22 10.48 20.27
CA SER A 19 4.65 10.48 19.91
C SER A 19 5.08 9.21 19.19
N GLN A 20 4.53 8.05 19.56
CA GLN A 20 4.80 6.79 18.90
C GLN A 20 4.39 6.80 17.43
N LEU A 21 3.24 7.38 17.08
CA LEU A 21 2.79 7.49 15.68
C LEU A 21 3.76 8.37 14.88
N PHE A 22 4.20 9.49 15.45
CA PHE A 22 5.18 10.37 14.79
C PHE A 22 6.52 9.67 14.57
N VAL A 23 7.01 8.90 15.55
CA VAL A 23 8.25 8.13 15.43
C VAL A 23 8.13 7.08 14.33
N VAL A 24 7.06 6.28 14.34
CA VAL A 24 6.85 5.24 13.33
C VAL A 24 6.70 5.84 11.93
N MET A 25 5.99 6.97 11.80
CA MET A 25 5.92 7.72 10.54
C MET A 25 7.32 8.17 10.07
N GLY A 26 8.13 8.73 10.97
CA GLY A 26 9.48 9.18 10.65
C GLY A 26 10.40 8.02 10.21
N VAL A 27 10.28 6.86 10.85
CA VAL A 27 11.03 5.65 10.47
C VAL A 27 10.68 5.21 9.05
N PHE A 28 9.40 5.08 8.72
CA PHE A 28 8.99 4.68 7.36
C PHE A 28 9.29 5.75 6.31
N ALA A 29 9.19 7.04 6.66
CA ALA A 29 9.60 8.12 5.77
C ALA A 29 11.11 8.05 5.46
N ALA A 30 11.94 7.81 6.49
CA ALA A 30 13.39 7.67 6.34
C ALA A 30 13.75 6.42 5.52
N ILE A 31 13.07 5.29 5.75
CA ILE A 31 13.26 4.07 4.94
C ILE A 31 12.90 4.34 3.48
N ALA A 32 11.80 5.05 3.22
CA ALA A 32 11.43 5.41 1.85
C ALA A 32 12.54 6.25 1.18
N ILE A 33 13.01 7.31 1.84
CA ILE A 33 14.10 8.15 1.32
C ILE A 33 15.39 7.35 1.12
N TYR A 34 15.74 6.46 2.05
CA TYR A 34 16.92 5.63 1.94
C TYR A 34 16.85 4.71 0.72
N ILE A 35 15.73 4.00 0.54
CA ILE A 35 15.51 3.12 -0.60
C ILE A 35 15.53 3.93 -1.91
N SER A 36 14.95 5.13 -1.92
CA SER A 36 14.91 5.99 -3.10
C SER A 36 16.30 6.45 -3.56
N GLN A 37 17.30 6.42 -2.68
CA GLN A 37 18.68 6.80 -2.95
C GLN A 37 19.61 5.61 -3.24
N THR A 38 19.12 4.37 -3.12
CA THR A 38 19.96 3.20 -3.36
C THR A 38 20.23 2.99 -4.86
N PRO A 39 21.48 2.73 -5.30
CA PRO A 39 21.84 2.56 -6.72
C PRO A 39 21.09 1.41 -7.43
N SER A 40 20.67 0.40 -6.66
CA SER A 40 19.86 -0.72 -7.15
C SER A 40 18.44 -0.34 -7.54
N PHE A 41 17.96 0.85 -7.14
CA PHE A 41 16.61 1.33 -7.44
C PHE A 41 16.39 1.59 -8.94
N GLU A 42 17.46 1.86 -9.71
CA GLU A 42 17.37 2.24 -11.12
C GLU A 42 17.91 1.19 -12.11
N ASN A 43 18.81 0.28 -11.68
CA ASN A 43 19.67 -0.48 -12.62
C ASN A 43 19.45 -2.02 -12.66
N SER A 44 18.37 -2.59 -12.12
CA SER A 44 18.16 -4.05 -12.14
C SER A 44 17.00 -4.48 -13.04
N THR A 45 17.29 -5.36 -14.01
CA THR A 45 16.45 -5.69 -15.17
C THR A 45 15.51 -6.88 -14.97
N VAL A 46 15.51 -7.57 -13.82
CA VAL A 46 14.71 -8.82 -13.68
C VAL A 46 13.91 -8.90 -12.38
N PHE A 47 14.42 -8.45 -11.22
CA PHE A 47 13.66 -8.42 -9.97
C PHE A 47 14.13 -7.29 -9.05
N ASN A 48 13.61 -6.07 -9.26
CA ASN A 48 13.92 -4.95 -8.40
C ASN A 48 12.94 -4.86 -7.23
N PHE A 49 13.35 -5.33 -6.05
CA PHE A 49 12.56 -5.20 -4.82
C PHE A 49 12.62 -3.79 -4.20
N GLY A 50 13.51 -2.92 -4.68
CA GLY A 50 13.66 -1.54 -4.21
C GLY A 50 12.36 -0.73 -4.37
N PRO A 51 11.78 -0.64 -5.57
CA PRO A 51 10.48 -0.01 -5.80
C PRO A 51 9.35 -0.55 -4.90
N ILE A 52 9.29 -1.87 -4.66
CA ILE A 52 8.30 -2.49 -3.75
C ILE A 52 8.47 -1.98 -2.32
N GLY A 53 9.70 -2.00 -1.80
CA GLY A 53 10.01 -1.54 -0.46
C GLY A 53 9.73 -0.04 -0.29
N PHE A 54 10.08 0.75 -1.30
CA PHE A 54 9.80 2.19 -1.34
C PHE A 54 8.31 2.49 -1.27
N VAL A 55 7.52 1.90 -2.18
CA VAL A 55 6.07 2.10 -2.26
C VAL A 55 5.40 1.66 -0.98
N SER A 56 5.80 0.51 -0.42
CA SER A 56 5.24 -0.01 0.83
C SER A 56 5.54 0.92 2.01
N SER A 57 6.77 1.42 2.11
CA SER A 57 7.17 2.38 3.15
C SER A 57 6.42 3.71 3.02
N LEU A 58 6.18 4.20 1.80
CA LEU A 58 5.36 5.37 1.56
C LEU A 58 3.89 5.18 1.92
N ILE A 59 3.29 4.05 1.55
CA ILE A 59 1.90 3.73 1.90
C ILE A 59 1.75 3.73 3.42
N LEU A 60 2.68 3.11 4.15
CA LEU A 60 2.68 3.12 5.62
C LEU A 60 2.84 4.53 6.17
N THR A 61 3.75 5.33 5.61
CA THR A 61 3.95 6.73 6.02
C THR A 61 2.66 7.56 5.83
N ILE A 62 2.02 7.47 4.66
CA ILE A 62 0.76 8.16 4.35
C ILE A 62 -0.37 7.66 5.25
N HIS A 63 -0.44 6.35 5.51
CA HIS A 63 -1.46 5.80 6.39
C HIS A 63 -1.32 6.35 7.82
N ILE A 64 -0.10 6.38 8.38
CA ILE A 64 0.15 6.94 9.71
C ILE A 64 -0.11 8.45 9.73
N PHE A 65 0.25 9.17 8.66
CA PHE A 65 -0.07 10.58 8.49
C PHE A 65 -1.59 10.83 8.57
N ILE A 66 -2.38 10.02 7.86
CA ILE A 66 -3.85 10.08 7.92
C ILE A 66 -4.35 9.77 9.33
N LEU A 67 -3.81 8.76 10.02
CA LEU A 67 -4.18 8.44 11.40
C LEU A 67 -3.90 9.61 12.36
N ILE A 68 -2.75 10.28 12.22
CA ILE A 68 -2.43 11.48 13.00
C ILE A 68 -3.44 12.59 12.71
N LEU A 69 -3.80 12.82 11.44
CA LEU A 69 -4.83 13.80 11.08
C LEU A 69 -6.21 13.45 11.61
N LEU A 70 -6.59 12.17 11.61
CA LEU A 70 -7.87 11.72 12.17
C LEU A 70 -7.90 11.90 13.69
N LYS A 71 -6.81 11.57 14.39
CA LYS A 71 -6.69 11.83 15.83
C LYS A 71 -6.68 13.30 16.17
N LEU A 72 -6.01 14.12 15.35
CA LEU A 72 -6.05 15.58 15.49
C LEU A 72 -7.49 16.06 15.29
N ARG A 73 -8.19 15.60 14.24
CA ARG A 73 -9.59 15.94 13.97
C ARG A 73 -10.51 15.59 15.14
N SER A 74 -10.35 14.41 15.74
CA SER A 74 -11.20 14.00 16.86
C SER A 74 -11.09 14.91 18.08
N GLU A 75 -9.97 15.63 18.24
CA GLU A 75 -9.78 16.63 19.31
C GLU A 75 -10.48 17.97 19.01
N PHE A 76 -10.89 18.22 17.76
CA PHE A 76 -11.47 19.50 17.35
C PHE A 76 -12.95 19.45 16.96
N GLU A 77 -13.59 18.27 16.99
CA GLU A 77 -14.94 17.94 16.50
C GLU A 77 -15.19 18.24 15.01
N GLU A 78 -14.60 19.30 14.44
CA GLU A 78 -14.80 19.79 13.08
C GLU A 78 -13.58 20.57 12.54
N PHE A 79 -13.12 20.25 11.32
CA PHE A 79 -12.02 20.96 10.63
C PHE A 79 -12.36 22.43 10.29
N SER A 80 -13.64 22.75 10.11
CA SER A 80 -14.13 24.12 9.90
C SER A 80 -13.82 25.02 11.09
N LYS A 81 -13.79 24.49 12.32
CA LYS A 81 -13.45 25.22 13.55
C LYS A 81 -11.95 25.55 13.67
N LEU A 82 -11.08 24.92 12.87
CA LEU A 82 -9.65 25.27 12.75
C LEU A 82 -9.42 26.47 11.81
N ARG A 83 -10.34 26.78 10.89
CA ARG A 83 -10.27 27.94 9.97
C ARG A 83 -10.77 29.25 10.57
N GLY A 84 -11.30 29.23 11.79
CA GLY A 84 -11.81 30.44 12.43
C GLY A 84 -10.67 31.41 12.79
N PRO A 85 -10.74 32.70 12.42
CA PRO A 85 -9.69 33.69 12.74
C PRO A 85 -9.45 33.87 14.25
N ARG A 86 -10.41 33.44 15.09
CA ARG A 86 -10.28 33.43 16.55
C ARG A 86 -9.25 32.40 17.03
N ARG A 87 -9.30 31.16 16.53
CA ARG A 87 -8.41 30.06 16.97
C ARG A 87 -6.99 30.15 16.41
N MET A 88 -6.83 30.72 15.20
CA MET A 88 -5.50 31.07 14.67
C MET A 88 -4.75 32.08 15.55
N ARG A 89 -5.48 32.92 16.30
CA ARG A 89 -4.92 33.89 17.25
C ARG A 89 -4.61 33.26 18.60
N ASP A 90 -5.41 32.29 19.03
CA ASP A 90 -5.31 31.67 20.35
C ASP A 90 -4.20 30.59 20.42
N ASP A 91 -3.96 29.84 19.33
CA ASP A 91 -2.92 28.79 19.29
C ASP A 91 -2.11 28.78 17.97
N PRO A 92 -1.21 29.75 17.75
CA PRO A 92 -0.39 29.83 16.53
C PRO A 92 0.49 28.59 16.32
N GLY A 93 0.89 27.92 17.41
CA GLY A 93 1.71 26.70 17.36
C GLY A 93 1.03 25.55 16.61
N VAL A 94 -0.30 25.40 16.74
CA VAL A 94 -1.07 24.35 16.05
C VAL A 94 -1.10 24.60 14.55
N VAL A 95 -1.23 25.87 14.15
CA VAL A 95 -1.26 26.26 12.74
C VAL A 95 0.11 26.02 12.08
N VAL A 96 1.19 26.43 12.74
CA VAL A 96 2.56 26.19 12.27
C VAL A 96 2.84 24.69 12.18
N PHE A 97 2.47 23.94 13.22
CA PHE A 97 2.60 22.48 13.22
C PHE A 97 1.87 21.84 12.04
N LEU A 98 0.58 22.17 11.84
CA LEU A 98 -0.22 21.62 10.75
C LEU A 98 0.37 21.97 9.37
N LEU A 99 0.86 23.20 9.22
CA LEU A 99 1.46 23.68 7.98
C LEU A 99 2.78 22.96 7.67
N CYS A 100 3.66 22.82 8.66
CA CYS A 100 4.89 22.02 8.54
C CYS A 100 4.57 20.55 8.24
N PHE A 101 3.54 20.00 8.88
CA PHE A 101 3.10 18.62 8.67
C PHE A 101 2.59 18.42 7.23
N LEU A 102 1.78 19.34 6.70
CA LEU A 102 1.33 19.32 5.31
C LEU A 102 2.47 19.51 4.31
N LEU A 103 3.43 20.40 4.59
CA LEU A 103 4.62 20.58 3.76
C LEU A 103 5.46 19.30 3.67
N LEU A 104 5.56 18.54 4.76
CA LEU A 104 6.24 17.25 4.76
C LEU A 104 5.56 16.24 3.84
N LEU A 105 4.22 16.20 3.82
CA LEU A 105 3.47 15.39 2.86
C LEU A 105 3.73 15.83 1.42
N VAL A 106 3.68 17.14 1.15
CA VAL A 106 3.97 17.69 -0.20
C VAL A 106 5.39 17.33 -0.65
N SER A 107 6.37 17.39 0.26
CA SER A 107 7.75 17.00 -0.02
C SER A 107 7.86 15.52 -0.38
N LEU A 108 7.19 14.63 0.35
CA LEU A 108 7.15 13.20 0.04
C LEU A 108 6.49 12.93 -1.32
N VAL A 109 5.38 13.63 -1.63
CA VAL A 109 4.73 13.55 -2.95
C VAL A 109 5.66 14.05 -4.06
N GLY A 110 6.44 15.10 -3.81
CA GLY A 110 7.44 15.59 -4.76
C GLY A 110 8.50 14.53 -5.10
N ILE A 111 8.98 13.78 -4.11
CA ILE A 111 9.92 12.66 -4.32
C ILE A 111 9.27 11.58 -5.18
N VAL A 112 8.00 11.24 -4.92
CA VAL A 112 7.25 10.25 -5.72
C VAL A 112 7.11 10.69 -7.17
N ILE A 113 6.76 11.95 -7.41
CA ILE A 113 6.55 12.46 -8.77
C ILE A 113 7.85 12.44 -9.58
N GLN A 114 8.99 12.67 -8.93
CA GLN A 114 10.29 12.60 -9.60
C GLN A 114 10.71 11.17 -9.96
N GLN A 115 10.11 10.16 -9.34
CA GLN A 115 10.43 8.75 -9.59
C GLN A 115 9.39 8.08 -10.50
N GLN A 116 9.66 8.08 -11.81
CA GLN A 116 8.78 7.46 -12.81
C GLN A 116 8.50 5.98 -12.55
N SER A 117 9.49 5.24 -12.06
CA SER A 117 9.35 3.83 -11.65
C SER A 117 8.26 3.65 -10.60
N VAL A 118 8.10 4.61 -9.69
CA VAL A 118 7.11 4.57 -8.60
C VAL A 118 5.72 4.83 -9.13
N ILE A 119 5.56 5.78 -10.05
CA ILE A 119 4.26 6.08 -10.67
C ILE A 119 3.77 4.87 -11.46
N LEU A 120 4.64 4.27 -12.27
CA LEU A 120 4.35 3.06 -13.04
C LEU A 120 3.99 1.89 -12.13
N MET A 121 4.75 1.72 -11.04
CA MET A 121 4.50 0.67 -10.08
C MET A 121 3.20 0.91 -9.30
N ALA A 122 2.91 2.13 -8.85
CA ALA A 122 1.66 2.49 -8.19
C ALA A 122 0.46 2.26 -9.11
N ALA A 123 0.58 2.60 -10.39
CA ALA A 123 -0.43 2.29 -11.40
C ALA A 123 -0.62 0.78 -11.55
N SER A 124 0.45 -0.02 -11.43
CA SER A 124 0.37 -1.49 -11.49
C SER A 124 -0.38 -2.10 -10.29
N PHE A 125 -0.44 -1.42 -9.14
CA PHE A 125 -1.20 -1.91 -7.99
C PHE A 125 -2.72 -1.83 -8.19
N ILE A 126 -3.22 -0.91 -9.01
CA ILE A 126 -4.68 -0.72 -9.19
C ILE A 126 -5.32 -1.98 -9.81
N PRO A 127 -4.84 -2.53 -10.95
CA PRO A 127 -5.37 -3.79 -11.48
C PRO A 127 -5.24 -4.96 -10.51
N ASN A 128 -4.11 -5.04 -9.78
CA ASN A 128 -3.88 -6.09 -8.79
C ASN A 128 -4.88 -6.03 -7.63
N ALA A 129 -5.18 -4.83 -7.13
CA ALA A 129 -6.21 -4.63 -6.11
C ALA A 129 -7.60 -5.04 -6.61
N VAL A 130 -7.92 -4.78 -7.88
CA VAL A 130 -9.18 -5.22 -8.51
C VAL A 130 -9.24 -6.75 -8.61
N VAL A 131 -8.16 -7.40 -9.04
CA VAL A 131 -8.09 -8.88 -9.09
C VAL A 131 -8.27 -9.48 -7.69
N LEU A 132 -7.57 -8.95 -6.69
CA LEU A 132 -7.72 -9.37 -5.30
C LEU A 132 -9.14 -9.17 -4.77
N TYR A 133 -9.78 -8.04 -5.10
CA TYR A 133 -11.16 -7.80 -4.73
C TYR A 133 -12.12 -8.81 -5.37
N ILE A 134 -11.96 -9.10 -6.67
CA ILE A 134 -12.76 -10.12 -7.36
C ILE A 134 -12.56 -11.50 -6.72
N LEU A 135 -11.33 -11.87 -6.41
CA LEU A 135 -11.03 -13.14 -5.72
C LEU A 135 -11.67 -13.19 -4.33
N ALA A 136 -11.65 -12.09 -3.58
CA ALA A 136 -12.28 -12.01 -2.27
C ALA A 136 -13.82 -12.14 -2.37
N VAL A 137 -14.45 -11.51 -3.36
CA VAL A 137 -15.89 -11.64 -3.59
C VAL A 137 -16.26 -13.06 -4.03
N ALA A 138 -15.49 -13.64 -4.96
CA ALA A 138 -15.67 -15.02 -5.39
C ALA A 138 -15.50 -16.00 -4.22
N ALA A 139 -14.55 -15.72 -3.32
CA ALA A 139 -14.31 -16.51 -2.14
C ALA A 139 -15.54 -16.57 -1.21
N ILE A 140 -16.10 -15.41 -0.88
CA ILE A 140 -17.30 -15.30 -0.06
C ILE A 140 -18.48 -16.04 -0.72
N PHE A 141 -18.65 -15.85 -2.03
CA PHE A 141 -19.73 -16.51 -2.78
C PHE A 141 -19.61 -18.04 -2.76
N ILE A 142 -18.39 -18.59 -2.91
CA ILE A 142 -18.13 -20.03 -2.83
C ILE A 142 -18.43 -20.56 -1.43
N GLU A 143 -18.04 -19.84 -0.38
CA GLU A 143 -18.29 -20.23 1.01
C GLU A 143 -19.79 -20.25 1.34
N GLU A 144 -20.56 -19.28 0.86
CA GLU A 144 -22.00 -19.19 1.14
C GLU A 144 -22.84 -20.21 0.35
N ASN A 145 -22.45 -20.52 -0.88
CA ASN A 145 -23.28 -21.35 -1.78
C ASN A 145 -22.88 -22.83 -1.81
N LEU A 146 -21.67 -23.18 -1.36
CA LEU A 146 -21.21 -24.57 -1.37
C LEU A 146 -20.99 -25.05 0.06
N SER A 147 -21.73 -26.09 0.44
CA SER A 147 -21.60 -26.79 1.74
C SER A 147 -20.33 -27.65 1.82
N PHE A 148 -19.20 -27.14 1.35
CA PHE A 148 -17.92 -27.80 1.55
C PHE A 148 -17.45 -27.58 2.99
N GLY A 149 -17.04 -28.65 3.67
CA GLY A 149 -16.25 -28.50 4.89
C GLY A 149 -14.98 -27.69 4.59
N GLN A 150 -14.43 -26.98 5.59
CA GLN A 150 -13.28 -26.07 5.44
C GLN A 150 -12.09 -26.66 4.62
N ARG A 151 -11.88 -27.99 4.63
CA ARG A 151 -10.85 -28.66 3.80
C ARG A 151 -11.19 -28.68 2.30
N GLY A 152 -12.46 -28.89 1.95
CA GLY A 152 -12.93 -28.84 0.57
C GLY A 152 -12.81 -27.44 -0.01
N LEU A 153 -13.18 -26.42 0.78
CA LEU A 153 -12.97 -25.02 0.42
C LEU A 153 -11.50 -24.71 0.15
N MET A 154 -10.58 -25.06 1.07
CA MET A 154 -9.14 -24.84 0.86
C MET A 154 -8.59 -25.54 -0.38
N GLY A 155 -9.01 -26.78 -0.65
CA GLY A 155 -8.63 -27.52 -1.86
C GLY A 155 -9.11 -26.85 -3.14
N VAL A 156 -10.36 -26.36 -3.14
CA VAL A 156 -10.92 -25.60 -4.26
C VAL A 156 -10.14 -24.28 -4.47
N TYR A 157 -9.81 -23.54 -3.41
CA TYR A 157 -8.98 -22.33 -3.51
C TYR A 157 -7.59 -22.60 -4.06
N THR A 158 -6.94 -23.68 -3.62
CA THR A 158 -5.61 -24.04 -4.11
C THR A 158 -5.65 -24.43 -5.58
N ILE A 159 -6.64 -25.22 -6.00
CA ILE A 159 -6.81 -25.60 -7.41
C ILE A 159 -7.09 -24.36 -8.26
N ILE A 160 -8.09 -23.55 -7.88
CA ILE A 160 -8.45 -22.33 -8.63
C ILE A 160 -7.25 -21.38 -8.70
N GLY A 161 -6.58 -21.11 -7.58
CA GLY A 161 -5.41 -20.23 -7.54
C GLY A 161 -4.24 -20.73 -8.39
N SER A 162 -4.00 -22.06 -8.40
CA SER A 162 -2.94 -22.67 -9.22
C SER A 162 -3.24 -22.58 -10.71
N VAL A 163 -4.49 -22.86 -11.11
CA VAL A 163 -4.95 -22.73 -12.50
C VAL A 163 -4.87 -21.28 -12.94
N LEU A 164 -5.36 -20.34 -12.12
CA LEU A 164 -5.30 -18.91 -12.44
C LEU A 164 -3.85 -18.42 -12.58
N SER A 165 -2.96 -18.84 -11.67
CA SER A 165 -1.53 -18.52 -11.72
C SER A 165 -0.88 -19.05 -13.00
N ALA A 166 -1.16 -20.30 -13.38
CA ALA A 166 -0.66 -20.89 -14.62
C ALA A 166 -1.18 -20.17 -15.88
N VAL A 167 -2.46 -19.79 -15.90
CA VAL A 167 -3.06 -19.02 -17.01
C VAL A 167 -2.44 -17.63 -17.11
N VAL A 168 -2.25 -16.93 -15.99
CA VAL A 168 -1.61 -15.60 -15.96
C VAL A 168 -0.16 -15.70 -16.42
N PHE A 169 0.58 -16.73 -16.00
CA PHE A 169 1.94 -16.97 -16.46
C PHE A 169 2.01 -17.25 -17.96
N TRP A 170 1.13 -18.12 -18.46
CA TRP A 170 1.06 -18.44 -19.88
C TRP A 170 0.68 -17.22 -20.74
N LEU A 171 -0.29 -16.41 -20.28
CA LEU A 171 -0.64 -15.15 -20.94
C LEU A 171 0.50 -14.15 -20.91
N HIS A 172 1.25 -14.06 -19.81
CA HIS A 172 2.44 -13.22 -19.74
C HIS A 172 3.47 -13.67 -20.78
N ASP A 173 3.79 -14.95 -20.83
CA ASP A 173 4.75 -15.51 -21.79
C ASP A 173 4.28 -15.30 -23.25
N LEU A 174 3.00 -15.56 -23.54
CA LEU A 174 2.42 -15.37 -24.87
C LEU A 174 2.47 -13.90 -25.32
N MET A 175 2.07 -12.97 -24.45
CA MET A 175 1.90 -11.56 -24.79
C MET A 175 3.21 -10.76 -24.75
N PHE A 176 4.20 -11.23 -23.99
CA PHE A 176 5.46 -10.52 -23.76
C PHE A 176 6.71 -11.31 -24.17
N SER A 177 6.58 -12.47 -24.83
CA SER A 177 7.72 -13.27 -25.32
C SER A 177 8.69 -12.47 -26.20
N ASP A 178 8.15 -11.63 -27.09
CA ASP A 178 8.95 -10.77 -27.98
C ASP A 178 9.24 -9.38 -27.37
N TYR A 179 8.69 -9.08 -26.19
CA TYR A 179 8.87 -7.79 -25.52
C TYR A 179 10.05 -7.85 -24.56
N THR A 180 11.15 -7.18 -24.92
CA THR A 180 12.25 -6.95 -23.99
C THR A 180 11.80 -5.93 -22.94
N ALA A 181 11.63 -6.38 -21.69
CA ALA A 181 11.35 -5.48 -20.57
C ALA A 181 12.47 -4.44 -20.45
N VAL A 182 12.12 -3.19 -20.72
CA VAL A 182 13.04 -2.05 -20.61
C VAL A 182 12.94 -1.50 -19.19
N PRO A 183 14.06 -1.23 -18.50
CA PRO A 183 13.99 -0.63 -17.17
C PRO A 183 13.26 0.72 -17.23
N PRO A 184 12.50 1.10 -16.17
CA PRO A 184 11.71 2.33 -16.19
C PRO A 184 12.50 3.61 -16.47
N THR A 185 13.81 3.60 -16.22
CA THR A 185 14.76 4.69 -16.46
C THR A 185 15.12 4.89 -17.94
N GLU A 186 14.93 3.87 -18.77
CA GLU A 186 15.18 3.90 -20.22
C GLU A 186 13.89 4.02 -21.04
N LEU A 187 12.73 4.15 -20.36
CA LEU A 187 11.45 4.40 -21.02
C LEU A 187 11.48 5.76 -21.72
N SER A 188 11.54 5.73 -23.05
CA SER A 188 11.39 6.96 -23.83
C SER A 188 9.92 7.30 -23.99
N TYR A 189 9.52 8.52 -23.58
CA TYR A 189 8.20 9.08 -23.88
C TYR A 189 7.93 9.28 -25.38
N SER A 190 8.96 9.11 -26.22
CA SER A 190 8.80 9.17 -27.68
C SER A 190 8.03 7.97 -28.23
N ASP A 191 8.04 6.82 -27.54
CA ASP A 191 7.31 5.62 -27.95
C ASP A 191 6.06 5.41 -27.08
N PRO A 192 4.86 5.78 -27.56
CA PRO A 192 3.64 5.73 -26.77
C PRO A 192 3.21 4.31 -26.37
N LEU A 193 3.78 3.28 -26.99
CA LEU A 193 3.49 1.87 -26.71
C LEU A 193 4.35 1.28 -25.59
N GLN A 194 5.55 1.81 -25.32
CA GLN A 194 6.47 1.21 -24.35
C GLN A 194 5.94 1.31 -22.91
N ILE A 195 5.38 2.47 -22.55
CA ILE A 195 4.81 2.72 -21.22
C ILE A 195 3.67 1.73 -20.87
N PRO A 196 2.59 1.63 -21.66
CA PRO A 196 1.50 0.70 -21.34
C PRO A 196 1.93 -0.76 -21.38
N MET A 197 2.86 -1.15 -22.26
CA MET A 197 3.39 -2.53 -22.29
C MET A 197 4.20 -2.86 -21.05
N ASN A 198 5.05 -1.95 -20.57
CA ASN A 198 5.80 -2.16 -19.33
C ASN A 198 4.88 -2.24 -18.10
N ILE A 199 3.84 -1.39 -18.03
CA ILE A 199 2.82 -1.51 -16.97
C ILE A 199 2.13 -2.87 -17.05
N ALA A 200 1.71 -3.29 -18.24
CA ALA A 200 1.01 -4.56 -18.43
C ALA A 200 1.86 -5.78 -18.05
N ALA A 201 3.15 -5.79 -18.43
CA ALA A 201 4.11 -6.82 -18.04
C ALA A 201 4.33 -6.85 -16.52
N GLN A 202 4.52 -5.69 -15.87
CA GLN A 202 4.67 -5.61 -14.41
C GLN A 202 3.41 -6.05 -13.67
N VAL A 203 2.22 -5.63 -14.13
CA VAL A 203 0.93 -6.02 -13.55
C VAL A 203 0.76 -7.54 -13.61
N THR A 204 1.00 -8.15 -14.77
CA THR A 204 0.82 -9.59 -14.98
C THR A 204 1.82 -10.40 -14.16
N ALA A 205 3.09 -9.98 -14.10
CA ALA A 205 4.09 -10.59 -13.23
C ALA A 205 3.71 -10.49 -11.74
N LEU A 206 3.30 -9.30 -11.26
CA LEU A 206 2.93 -9.11 -9.86
C LEU A 206 1.66 -9.89 -9.49
N THR A 207 0.68 -9.97 -10.41
CA THR A 207 -0.52 -10.80 -10.25
C THR A 207 -0.15 -12.26 -10.08
N PHE A 208 0.79 -12.77 -10.90
CA PHE A 208 1.29 -14.13 -10.79
C PHE A 208 1.89 -14.42 -9.41
N PHE A 209 2.75 -13.54 -8.88
CA PHE A 209 3.37 -13.73 -7.56
C PHE A 209 2.36 -13.67 -6.42
N ILE A 210 1.37 -12.79 -6.48
CA ILE A 210 0.30 -12.70 -5.49
C ILE A 210 -0.50 -14.00 -5.47
N LEU A 211 -0.91 -14.50 -6.64
CA LEU A 211 -1.64 -15.76 -6.77
C LEU A 211 -0.81 -16.93 -6.23
N LEU A 212 0.46 -17.04 -6.64
CA LEU A 212 1.36 -18.09 -6.16
C LEU A 212 1.54 -18.03 -4.63
N GLY A 213 1.76 -16.83 -4.07
CA GLY A 213 1.89 -16.62 -2.63
C GLY A 213 0.63 -17.04 -1.86
N SER A 214 -0.56 -16.71 -2.37
CA SER A 214 -1.82 -17.13 -1.77
C SER A 214 -2.03 -18.65 -1.81
N VAL A 215 -1.63 -19.32 -2.89
CA VAL A 215 -1.65 -20.79 -3.03
C VAL A 215 -0.74 -21.43 -1.99
N ILE A 216 0.48 -20.92 -1.84
CA ILE A 216 1.45 -21.42 -0.85
C ILE A 216 0.91 -21.27 0.56
N LEU A 217 0.40 -20.07 0.92
CA LEU A 217 -0.15 -19.80 2.25
C LEU A 217 -1.35 -20.70 2.56
N SER A 218 -2.27 -20.86 1.60
CA SER A 218 -3.43 -21.75 1.73
C SER A 218 -3.02 -23.21 1.94
N THR A 219 -2.02 -23.69 1.19
CA THR A 219 -1.50 -25.06 1.32
C THR A 219 -0.85 -25.28 2.69
N CYS A 220 -0.02 -24.33 3.14
CA CYS A 220 0.64 -24.38 4.44
C CYS A 220 -0.37 -24.36 5.60
N TYR A 221 -1.41 -23.53 5.50
CA TYR A 221 -2.48 -23.45 6.49
C TYR A 221 -3.35 -24.73 6.52
N GLY A 222 -3.65 -25.29 5.35
CA GLY A 222 -4.35 -26.58 5.25
C GLY A 222 -3.56 -27.73 5.86
N LEU A 223 -2.24 -27.77 5.62
CA LEU A 223 -1.33 -28.76 6.21
C LEU A 223 -1.25 -28.63 7.73
N SER A 224 -1.10 -27.42 8.27
CA SER A 224 -1.00 -27.20 9.72
C SER A 224 -2.28 -27.64 10.46
N LEU A 225 -3.45 -27.29 9.92
CA LEU A 225 -4.74 -27.76 10.46
C LEU A 225 -4.91 -29.28 10.38
N SER A 226 -4.34 -29.92 9.36
CA SER A 226 -4.38 -31.37 9.23
C SER A 226 -3.55 -32.10 10.29
N ILE A 227 -2.42 -31.50 10.68
CA ILE A 227 -1.51 -32.03 11.71
C ILE A 227 -2.13 -31.85 13.09
N ILE A 228 -2.66 -30.66 13.42
CA ILE A 228 -3.25 -30.36 14.73
C ILE A 228 -4.42 -31.33 15.05
N ARG A 229 -5.27 -31.63 14.06
CA ARG A 229 -6.39 -32.60 14.23
C ARG A 229 -5.97 -34.07 14.30
N ARG A 230 -4.73 -34.44 13.97
CA ARG A 230 -4.24 -35.81 14.16
C ARG A 230 -3.62 -36.00 15.55
N ILE A 231 -3.28 -34.90 16.23
CA ILE A 231 -2.65 -34.91 17.55
C ILE A 231 -3.70 -34.84 18.67
N ASN A 232 -4.85 -34.20 18.41
CA ASN A 232 -6.03 -34.20 19.28
C ASN A 232 -7.00 -35.32 18.92
#